data_AF-A0A1N6G5I2-F1
#
_entry.id   AF-A0A1N6G5I2-F1
#
_cell.length_a   1.000
_cell.length_b   1.000
_cell.length_c   1.000
_cell.angle_alpha   90.00
_cell.angle_beta   90.00
_cell.angle_gamma   90.00
#
_symmetry.space_group_name_H-M   'P 1'
#
loop_
_entity.id
_entity.type
_entity.pdbx_description
1 polymer ?
#
loop_
_entity_poly.entity_id
_entity_poly.type
_entity_poly.pdbx_seq_one_letter_code
_entity_poly.pdbx_strand_id
1 'polypeptide(L)'
;MAQPHNPSSSSLPSSGICGPDSAAPVRGGFTSTRFVLVEPSHPGNVGAAARALKTMGFSRLVLVAPRVPHVQSDPEAIAMASGADDVLAGAHVVPTLADALNGVHWSVALTARSREYGPPQFAPRAAAGQAREHAVHGDIALVFGNERTGLSNEDVERCSVLAHIPANPAYSSLNLAQAVQVLAYELRTAYLGAGGAAGAVAGGGGSRAGANVGNGVNTDSEGLAQGAAAHGSLAPSDEIEGMFAHLESALVALEFLDPHNPKKLMSRLRRLFARSGLEREEVNIVRGIAKHILLKVKQPDDGAS
;
A
#
# COMPACT_ATOMS: atom_id res chain seq x y z
N MET A 1 -35.60 72.06 14.20
CA MET A 1 -36.99 71.63 13.96
C MET A 1 -36.99 70.58 12.86
N ALA A 2 -37.57 69.43 13.18
CA ALA A 2 -38.06 68.26 12.41
C ALA A 2 -37.67 68.01 10.92
N GLN A 3 -37.38 66.73 10.63
CA GLN A 3 -37.38 66.06 9.31
C GLN A 3 -38.81 65.94 8.71
N PRO A 4 -39.07 65.37 7.49
CA PRO A 4 -38.91 63.93 7.11
C PRO A 4 -38.45 63.75 5.61
N HIS A 5 -38.12 62.60 5.00
CA HIS A 5 -38.65 61.24 4.97
C HIS A 5 -37.57 60.25 4.46
N ASN A 6 -37.63 59.01 4.93
CA ASN A 6 -37.01 57.80 4.36
C ASN A 6 -38.02 57.10 3.41
N PRO A 7 -37.59 56.24 2.47
CA PRO A 7 -37.82 54.83 2.74
C PRO A 7 -36.67 53.87 2.35
N SER A 8 -36.58 52.86 3.19
CA SER A 8 -35.75 51.67 3.24
C SER A 8 -35.78 50.78 1.99
N SER A 9 -34.61 50.25 1.61
CA SER A 9 -34.50 48.94 0.96
C SER A 9 -33.26 48.21 1.48
N SER A 10 -33.49 47.31 2.44
CA SER A 10 -32.51 46.36 2.98
C SER A 10 -32.39 45.16 2.03
N SER A 11 -31.26 45.04 1.34
CA SER A 11 -30.89 43.82 0.63
C SER A 11 -30.27 42.82 1.61
N LEU A 12 -30.98 41.74 1.88
CA LEU A 12 -30.44 40.53 2.53
C LEU A 12 -29.32 39.94 1.67
N PRO A 13 -28.22 39.41 2.24
CA PRO A 13 -27.26 38.64 1.47
C PRO A 13 -27.92 37.32 1.04
N SER A 14 -27.77 36.96 -0.23
CA SER A 14 -28.28 35.70 -0.75
C SER A 14 -27.63 34.54 -0.03
N SER A 15 -28.47 33.65 0.48
CA SER A 15 -28.09 32.32 0.96
C SER A 15 -27.35 31.60 -0.17
N GLY A 16 -26.02 31.52 -0.03
CA GLY A 16 -25.16 30.71 -0.89
C GLY A 16 -25.65 29.27 -0.86
N ILE A 17 -26.17 28.82 -2.00
CA ILE A 17 -26.43 27.41 -2.26
C ILE A 17 -25.05 26.73 -2.24
N CYS A 18 -24.77 25.99 -1.18
CA CYS A 18 -23.60 25.13 -1.09
C CYS A 18 -23.69 24.11 -2.23
N GLY A 19 -22.78 24.20 -3.20
CA GLY A 19 -22.63 23.19 -4.25
C GLY A 19 -22.22 21.83 -3.65
N PRO A 20 -22.44 20.71 -4.37
CA PRO A 20 -22.20 19.35 -3.87
C PRO A 20 -20.72 18.95 -3.67
N ASP A 21 -19.76 19.87 -3.72
CA ASP A 21 -18.31 19.55 -3.77
C ASP A 21 -17.50 19.98 -2.53
N SER A 22 -18.08 20.00 -1.34
CA SER A 22 -17.29 20.11 -0.10
C SER A 22 -17.14 18.75 0.60
N ALA A 23 -16.67 17.74 -0.14
CA ALA A 23 -16.24 16.50 0.49
C ALA A 23 -15.04 16.79 1.40
N ALA A 24 -15.09 16.33 2.66
CA ALA A 24 -13.97 16.48 3.58
C ALA A 24 -12.68 15.92 2.97
N PRO A 25 -11.52 16.58 3.14
CA PRO A 25 -10.27 16.13 2.55
C PRO A 25 -9.94 14.73 3.08
N VAL A 26 -9.63 13.81 2.17
CA VAL A 26 -9.28 12.44 2.50
C VAL A 26 -7.95 12.44 3.27
N ARG A 27 -7.90 11.78 4.44
CA ARG A 27 -6.73 11.76 5.33
C ARG A 27 -6.37 10.34 5.73
N GLY A 28 -5.14 10.15 6.22
CA GLY A 28 -4.64 8.86 6.69
C GLY A 28 -4.26 7.95 5.53
N GLY A 29 -4.69 6.68 5.59
CA GLY A 29 -4.30 5.63 4.65
C GLY A 29 -4.45 5.99 3.16
N PHE A 30 -5.45 6.79 2.79
CA PHE A 30 -5.65 7.24 1.41
C PHE A 30 -4.51 8.13 0.87
N THR A 31 -3.82 8.86 1.75
CA THR A 31 -2.68 9.71 1.42
C THR A 31 -1.32 9.01 1.62
N SER A 32 -1.26 7.93 2.40
CA SER A 32 -0.05 7.11 2.61
C SER A 32 -0.01 5.84 1.76
N THR A 33 -0.96 5.63 0.85
CA THR A 33 -0.99 4.46 -0.05
C THR A 33 -0.49 4.82 -1.44
N ARG A 34 0.55 4.14 -1.90
CA ARG A 34 1.05 4.20 -3.28
C ARG A 34 0.48 3.04 -4.10
N PHE A 35 0.08 3.33 -5.34
CA PHE A 35 -0.25 2.31 -6.33
C PHE A 35 0.84 2.30 -7.39
N VAL A 36 1.55 1.19 -7.52
CA VAL A 36 2.76 1.06 -8.33
C VAL A 36 2.48 0.16 -9.53
N LEU A 37 2.59 0.71 -10.74
CA LEU A 37 2.47 -0.07 -11.98
C LEU A 37 3.87 -0.32 -12.56
N VAL A 38 4.26 -1.58 -12.65
CA VAL A 38 5.57 -2.00 -13.14
C VAL A 38 5.50 -2.34 -14.62
N GLU A 39 6.31 -1.62 -15.41
CA GLU A 39 6.39 -1.72 -16.86
C GLU A 39 5.02 -1.77 -17.58
N PRO A 40 4.06 -0.86 -17.31
CA PRO A 40 2.79 -0.85 -18.03
C PRO A 40 3.04 -0.68 -19.54
N SER A 41 2.34 -1.48 -20.36
CA SER A 41 2.56 -1.53 -21.81
C SER A 41 1.62 -0.61 -22.59
N HIS A 42 0.39 -0.45 -22.10
CA HIS A 42 -0.66 0.29 -22.80
C HIS A 42 -1.00 1.57 -22.03
N PRO A 43 -0.84 2.77 -22.64
CA PRO A 43 -1.19 4.04 -22.01
C PRO A 43 -2.64 4.08 -21.51
N GLY A 44 -3.58 3.53 -22.27
CA GLY A 44 -4.99 3.44 -21.86
C GLY A 44 -5.21 2.72 -20.53
N ASN A 45 -4.41 1.69 -20.20
CA ASN A 45 -4.50 1.01 -18.91
C ASN A 45 -4.02 1.90 -17.75
N VAL A 46 -3.02 2.75 -17.98
CA VAL A 46 -2.54 3.72 -16.98
C VAL A 46 -3.63 4.76 -16.69
N GLY A 47 -4.26 5.29 -17.75
CA GLY A 47 -5.42 6.19 -17.62
C GLY A 47 -6.58 5.55 -16.87
N ALA A 48 -6.99 4.35 -17.28
CA ALA A 48 -8.06 3.62 -16.61
C ALA A 48 -7.74 3.27 -15.15
N ALA A 49 -6.47 2.98 -14.83
CA ALA A 49 -6.01 2.81 -13.45
C ALA A 49 -6.13 4.13 -12.66
N ALA A 50 -5.68 5.26 -13.20
CA ALA A 50 -5.85 6.57 -12.57
C ALA A 50 -7.33 6.87 -12.26
N ARG A 51 -8.23 6.56 -13.20
CA ARG A 51 -9.68 6.64 -12.99
C ARG A 51 -10.17 5.78 -11.84
N ALA A 52 -9.74 4.52 -11.79
CA ALA A 52 -10.08 3.59 -10.72
C ALA A 52 -9.63 4.12 -9.35
N LEU A 53 -8.40 4.64 -9.27
CA LEU A 53 -7.85 5.23 -8.05
C LEU A 53 -8.65 6.43 -7.58
N LYS A 54 -8.92 7.40 -8.47
CA LYS A 54 -9.69 8.59 -8.13
C LYS A 54 -11.09 8.25 -7.65
N THR A 55 -11.76 7.31 -8.31
CA THR A 55 -13.09 6.82 -7.91
C THR A 55 -13.07 6.22 -6.50
N MET A 56 -11.96 5.58 -6.12
CA MET A 56 -11.78 4.98 -4.79
C MET A 56 -11.18 5.96 -3.75
N GLY A 57 -10.86 7.20 -4.13
CA GLY A 57 -10.33 8.24 -3.26
C GLY A 57 -8.80 8.21 -3.08
N PHE A 58 -8.07 7.56 -3.99
CA PHE A 58 -6.60 7.52 -4.01
C PHE A 58 -6.05 8.39 -5.13
N SER A 59 -4.86 8.95 -4.92
CA SER A 59 -4.20 9.84 -5.89
C SER A 59 -2.73 9.54 -6.15
N ARG A 60 -2.06 8.73 -5.32
CA ARG A 60 -0.62 8.45 -5.45
C ARG A 60 -0.37 7.27 -6.39
N LEU A 61 -0.30 7.58 -7.68
CA LEU A 61 0.11 6.65 -8.73
C LEU A 61 1.62 6.75 -8.98
N VAL A 62 2.30 5.62 -9.05
CA VAL A 62 3.73 5.52 -9.37
C VAL A 62 3.90 4.55 -10.54
N LEU A 63 4.70 4.94 -11.52
CA LEU A 63 4.96 4.18 -12.73
C LEU A 63 6.44 3.81 -12.78
N VAL A 64 6.72 2.51 -12.73
CA VAL A 64 8.10 2.00 -12.83
C VAL A 64 8.37 1.63 -14.27
N ALA A 65 9.33 2.31 -14.90
CA ALA A 65 9.78 2.04 -16.27
C ALA A 65 8.63 1.79 -17.27
N PRO A 66 7.64 2.70 -17.42
CA PRO A 66 6.56 2.53 -18.39
C PRO A 66 7.12 2.36 -19.81
N ARG A 67 6.55 1.43 -20.59
CA ARG A 67 7.05 1.12 -21.95
C ARG A 67 6.85 2.28 -22.92
N VAL A 68 5.85 3.11 -22.66
CA VAL A 68 5.59 4.35 -23.39
C VAL A 68 6.15 5.53 -22.59
N PRO A 69 7.14 6.27 -23.13
CA PRO A 69 7.63 7.49 -22.51
C PRO A 69 6.52 8.54 -22.37
N HIS A 70 6.60 9.38 -21.33
CA HIS A 70 5.65 10.48 -21.11
C HIS A 70 4.16 10.06 -21.13
N VAL A 71 3.85 8.87 -20.61
CA VAL A 71 2.49 8.30 -20.62
C VAL A 71 1.43 9.19 -19.95
N GLN A 72 1.85 10.11 -19.08
CA GLN A 72 0.98 11.07 -18.40
C GLN A 72 0.33 12.08 -19.36
N SER A 73 1.00 12.36 -20.48
CA SER A 73 0.53 13.25 -21.55
C SER A 73 0.03 12.50 -22.78
N ASP A 74 -0.05 11.17 -22.71
CA ASP A 74 -0.49 10.35 -23.83
C ASP A 74 -2.00 10.54 -24.07
N PRO A 75 -2.45 10.80 -25.32
CA PRO A 75 -3.86 11.04 -25.61
C PRO A 75 -4.78 9.88 -25.22
N GLU A 76 -4.32 8.62 -25.34
CA GLU A 76 -5.09 7.44 -24.95
C GLU A 76 -5.19 7.34 -23.42
N ALA A 77 -4.09 7.60 -22.71
CA ALA A 77 -4.11 7.63 -21.24
C ALA A 77 -5.06 8.72 -20.71
N ILE A 78 -5.01 9.93 -21.28
CA ILE A 78 -5.89 11.04 -20.91
C ILE A 78 -7.36 10.68 -21.19
N ALA A 79 -7.66 10.15 -22.38
CA ALA A 79 -9.02 9.74 -22.73
C ALA A 79 -9.58 8.68 -21.76
N MET A 80 -8.75 7.69 -21.39
CA MET A 80 -9.15 6.61 -20.47
C MET A 80 -9.22 7.06 -19.01
N ALA A 81 -8.49 8.11 -18.61
CA ALA A 81 -8.56 8.70 -17.27
C ALA A 81 -9.92 9.36 -16.99
N SER A 82 -10.59 9.89 -18.03
CA SER A 82 -12.00 10.33 -17.98
C SER A 82 -12.33 11.15 -16.71
N GLY A 83 -11.64 12.27 -16.52
CA GLY A 83 -11.81 13.17 -15.36
C GLY A 83 -10.87 12.88 -14.18
N ALA A 84 -9.99 11.88 -14.29
CA ALA A 84 -8.89 11.62 -13.35
C ALA A 84 -7.53 12.17 -13.82
N ASP A 85 -7.55 13.27 -14.57
CA ASP A 85 -6.38 13.92 -15.16
C ASP A 85 -5.37 14.37 -14.10
N ASP A 86 -5.83 14.78 -12.93
CA ASP A 86 -5.01 15.14 -11.77
C ASP A 86 -4.19 13.95 -11.23
N VAL A 87 -4.79 12.75 -11.15
CA VAL A 87 -4.08 11.54 -10.72
C VAL A 87 -3.08 11.08 -11.78
N LEU A 88 -3.45 11.16 -13.06
CA LEU A 88 -2.56 10.81 -14.17
C LEU A 88 -1.37 11.79 -14.28
N ALA A 89 -1.65 13.09 -14.27
CA ALA A 89 -0.63 14.14 -14.32
C ALA A 89 0.24 14.17 -13.06
N GLY A 90 -0.31 13.80 -11.91
CA GLY A 90 0.41 13.64 -10.66
C GLY A 90 1.19 12.32 -10.53
N ALA A 91 1.13 11.42 -11.52
CA ALA A 91 1.83 10.14 -11.44
C ALA A 91 3.36 10.34 -11.40
N HIS A 92 4.05 9.65 -10.49
CA HIS A 92 5.51 9.72 -10.41
C HIS A 92 6.14 8.62 -11.26
N VAL A 93 6.99 8.97 -12.21
CA VAL A 93 7.73 8.00 -13.02
C VAL A 93 9.11 7.77 -12.42
N VAL A 94 9.46 6.52 -12.16
CA VAL A 94 10.74 6.11 -11.57
C VAL A 94 11.37 4.95 -12.36
N PRO A 95 12.70 4.75 -12.31
CA PRO A 95 13.36 3.75 -13.14
C PRO A 95 13.22 2.34 -12.58
N THR A 96 13.16 2.15 -11.25
CA THR A 96 13.11 0.81 -10.65
C THR A 96 12.01 0.66 -9.60
N LEU A 97 11.65 -0.60 -9.31
CA LEU A 97 10.71 -0.89 -8.21
C LEU A 97 11.30 -0.50 -6.84
N ALA A 98 12.62 -0.58 -6.68
CA ALA A 98 13.29 -0.13 -5.46
C ALA A 98 13.05 1.37 -5.20
N ASP A 99 13.07 2.20 -6.24
CA ASP A 99 12.78 3.63 -6.12
C ASP A 99 11.30 3.87 -5.74
N ALA A 100 10.38 3.11 -6.34
CA ALA A 100 8.95 3.20 -6.01
C ALA A 100 8.64 2.79 -4.57
N LEU A 101 9.39 1.81 -4.04
CA LEU A 101 9.24 1.29 -2.68
C LEU A 101 10.10 2.00 -1.63
N ASN A 102 10.88 3.02 -2.01
CA ASN A 102 11.68 3.77 -1.04
C ASN A 102 10.79 4.40 0.05
N GLY A 103 11.13 4.14 1.33
CA GLY A 103 10.35 4.60 2.48
C GLY A 103 9.00 3.90 2.69
N VAL A 104 8.68 2.86 1.91
CA VAL A 104 7.45 2.06 2.08
C VAL A 104 7.69 1.02 3.18
N HIS A 105 6.79 0.96 4.16
CA HIS A 105 6.90 0.08 5.32
C HIS A 105 6.20 -1.26 5.10
N TRP A 106 5.28 -1.33 4.14
CA TRP A 106 4.61 -2.57 3.79
C TRP A 106 4.10 -2.56 2.35
N SER A 107 4.31 -3.66 1.62
CA SER A 107 3.97 -3.75 0.20
C SER A 107 3.29 -5.07 -0.19
N VAL A 108 2.37 -4.96 -1.15
CA VAL A 108 1.59 -6.08 -1.70
C VAL A 108 1.90 -6.25 -3.17
N ALA A 109 2.43 -7.41 -3.57
CA ALA A 109 2.52 -7.78 -4.98
C ALA A 109 1.24 -8.49 -5.42
N LEU A 110 0.55 -7.97 -6.43
CA LEU A 110 -0.55 -8.69 -7.07
C LEU A 110 0.00 -9.71 -8.06
N THR A 111 -0.36 -10.99 -7.89
CA THR A 111 0.05 -12.07 -8.79
C THR A 111 -1.00 -13.18 -8.87
N ALA A 112 -1.23 -13.70 -10.07
CA ALA A 112 -2.03 -14.91 -10.29
C ALA A 112 -1.24 -16.21 -10.02
N ARG A 113 0.09 -16.12 -9.95
CA ARG A 113 0.97 -17.29 -9.83
C ARG A 113 1.17 -17.67 -8.37
N SER A 114 0.77 -18.89 -8.00
CA SER A 114 1.17 -19.53 -6.74
C SER A 114 2.64 -19.94 -6.82
N ARG A 115 3.38 -19.76 -5.72
CA ARG A 115 4.81 -20.07 -5.66
C ARG A 115 5.12 -20.86 -4.40
N GLU A 116 5.95 -21.89 -4.55
CA GLU A 116 6.43 -22.73 -3.44
C GLU A 116 7.33 -21.93 -2.47
N TYR A 117 8.08 -20.96 -3.02
CA TYR A 117 8.93 -20.02 -2.30
C TYR A 117 8.54 -18.60 -2.67
N GLY A 118 8.07 -17.83 -1.70
CA GLY A 118 7.67 -16.44 -1.85
C GLY A 118 7.06 -15.89 -0.56
N PRO A 119 6.72 -14.59 -0.55
CA PRO A 119 6.00 -13.99 0.56
C PRO A 119 4.66 -14.69 0.83
N PRO A 120 4.08 -14.55 2.04
CA PRO A 120 2.76 -15.11 2.33
C PRO A 120 1.70 -14.53 1.39
N GLN A 121 0.72 -15.35 1.01
CA GLN A 121 -0.31 -15.01 0.03
C GLN A 121 -1.67 -14.83 0.69
N PHE A 122 -2.36 -13.76 0.32
CA PHE A 122 -3.67 -13.37 0.84
C PHE A 122 -4.70 -13.17 -0.27
N ALA A 123 -5.98 -13.34 0.08
CA ALA A 123 -7.08 -12.85 -0.75
C ALA A 123 -7.17 -11.31 -0.67
N PRO A 124 -7.79 -10.62 -1.66
CA PRO A 124 -7.82 -9.16 -1.73
C PRO A 124 -8.33 -8.47 -0.46
N ARG A 125 -9.41 -9.00 0.14
CA ARG A 125 -9.98 -8.49 1.38
C ARG A 125 -9.04 -8.60 2.58
N ALA A 126 -8.38 -9.75 2.72
CA ALA A 126 -7.43 -9.97 3.81
C ALA A 126 -6.18 -9.08 3.63
N ALA A 127 -5.68 -8.98 2.40
CA ALA A 127 -4.58 -8.07 2.08
C ALA A 127 -4.94 -6.60 2.39
N ALA A 128 -6.16 -6.16 2.07
CA ALA A 128 -6.64 -4.82 2.40
C ALA A 128 -6.75 -4.58 3.92
N GLY A 129 -7.15 -5.58 4.70
CA GLY A 129 -7.17 -5.50 6.17
C GLY A 129 -5.76 -5.27 6.75
N GLN A 130 -4.80 -6.07 6.29
CA GLN A 130 -3.38 -5.93 6.67
C GLN A 130 -2.80 -4.59 6.20
N ALA A 131 -3.09 -4.17 4.97
CA ALA A 131 -2.68 -2.88 4.42
C ALA A 131 -3.08 -1.72 5.34
N ARG A 132 -4.34 -1.75 5.82
CA ARG A 132 -4.84 -0.74 6.75
C ARG A 132 -4.09 -0.75 8.08
N GLU A 133 -3.83 -1.92 8.64
CA GLU A 133 -3.08 -2.06 9.90
C GLU A 133 -1.66 -1.51 9.75
N HIS A 134 -1.00 -1.77 8.62
CA HIS A 134 0.36 -1.26 8.37
C HIS A 134 0.41 0.23 7.99
N ALA A 135 -0.65 0.78 7.40
CA ALA A 135 -0.71 2.19 6.98
C ALA A 135 -0.61 3.18 8.15
N VAL A 136 -0.77 2.74 9.40
CA VAL A 136 -0.55 3.58 10.59
C VAL A 136 0.94 3.77 10.90
N HIS A 137 1.80 2.87 10.43
CA HIS A 137 3.24 2.89 10.67
C HIS A 137 4.02 3.64 9.57
N GLY A 138 3.39 3.94 8.44
CA GLY A 138 4.01 4.70 7.36
C GLY A 138 3.36 4.47 6.00
N ASP A 139 4.09 4.82 4.94
CA ASP A 139 3.64 4.59 3.57
C ASP A 139 3.53 3.09 3.26
N ILE A 140 2.47 2.71 2.55
CA ILE A 140 2.28 1.35 2.01
C ILE A 140 2.25 1.38 0.48
N ALA A 141 2.45 0.23 -0.17
CA ALA A 141 2.37 0.12 -1.62
C ALA A 141 1.60 -1.11 -2.11
N LEU A 142 0.77 -0.93 -3.14
CA LEU A 142 0.17 -2.01 -3.90
C LEU A 142 0.82 -2.05 -5.28
N VAL A 143 1.46 -3.17 -5.61
CA VAL A 143 2.34 -3.34 -6.76
C VAL A 143 1.68 -4.26 -7.78
N PHE A 144 1.58 -3.76 -9.01
CA PHE A 144 0.94 -4.42 -10.13
C PHE A 144 1.96 -4.59 -11.26
N GLY A 145 1.98 -5.76 -11.87
CA GLY A 145 2.92 -6.06 -12.95
C GLY A 145 2.41 -5.74 -14.34
N ASN A 146 3.29 -5.95 -15.31
CA ASN A 146 3.00 -5.88 -16.73
C ASN A 146 1.81 -6.77 -17.13
N GLU A 147 1.00 -6.31 -18.07
CA GLU A 147 -0.25 -6.98 -18.47
C GLU A 147 -0.05 -8.39 -19.06
N ARG A 148 1.10 -8.63 -19.69
CA ARG A 148 1.39 -9.90 -20.36
C ARG A 148 2.25 -10.81 -19.49
N THR A 149 3.28 -10.25 -18.85
CA THR A 149 4.29 -11.04 -18.13
C THR A 149 4.09 -11.07 -16.62
N GLY A 150 3.24 -10.19 -16.08
CA GLY A 150 3.10 -9.94 -14.66
C GLY A 150 4.39 -9.37 -14.04
N LEU A 151 4.50 -9.51 -12.71
CA LEU A 151 5.71 -9.16 -11.97
C LEU A 151 6.81 -10.19 -12.17
N SER A 152 8.07 -9.73 -12.18
CA SER A 152 9.24 -10.60 -12.21
C SER A 152 9.38 -11.39 -10.90
N ASN A 153 10.34 -12.31 -10.84
CA ASN A 153 10.60 -13.01 -9.58
C ASN A 153 11.19 -12.08 -8.53
N GLU A 154 12.12 -11.23 -8.95
CA GLU A 154 12.77 -10.24 -8.09
C GLU A 154 11.77 -9.24 -7.51
N ASP A 155 10.84 -8.74 -8.32
CA ASP A 155 9.81 -7.80 -7.86
C ASP A 155 8.92 -8.39 -6.77
N VAL A 156 8.54 -9.66 -6.94
CA VAL A 156 7.74 -10.38 -5.96
C VAL A 156 8.51 -10.60 -4.68
N GLU A 157 9.81 -10.96 -4.75
CA GLU A 157 10.65 -11.19 -3.57
C GLU A 157 10.99 -9.92 -2.79
N ARG A 158 10.84 -8.75 -3.42
CA ARG A 158 10.95 -7.43 -2.77
C ARG A 158 9.69 -7.04 -1.98
N CYS A 159 8.54 -7.63 -2.29
CA CYS A 159 7.28 -7.29 -1.65
C CYS A 159 7.06 -8.03 -0.32
N SER A 160 6.40 -7.37 0.64
CA SER A 160 6.13 -7.96 1.97
C SER A 160 5.17 -9.15 1.90
N VAL A 161 4.15 -9.05 1.04
CA VAL A 161 3.11 -10.08 0.88
C VAL A 161 2.65 -10.19 -0.57
N LEU A 162 1.94 -11.26 -0.88
CA LEU A 162 1.24 -11.45 -2.16
C LEU A 162 -0.26 -11.28 -1.98
N ALA A 163 -0.91 -10.66 -2.97
CA ALA A 163 -2.35 -10.75 -3.16
C ALA A 163 -2.68 -11.55 -4.42
N HIS A 164 -3.71 -12.38 -4.34
CA HIS A 164 -4.24 -13.12 -5.47
C HIS A 164 -5.74 -12.92 -5.56
N ILE A 165 -6.20 -12.31 -6.66
CA ILE A 165 -7.63 -12.13 -6.94
C ILE A 165 -8.19 -13.47 -7.42
N PRO A 166 -9.12 -14.10 -6.70
CA PRO A 166 -9.81 -15.28 -7.20
C PRO A 166 -10.58 -14.93 -8.47
N ALA A 167 -10.27 -15.63 -9.56
CA ALA A 167 -10.89 -15.44 -10.86
C ALA A 167 -11.36 -16.79 -11.41
N ASN A 168 -12.02 -16.79 -12.56
CA ASN A 168 -12.40 -18.02 -13.24
C ASN A 168 -11.13 -18.86 -13.53
N PRO A 169 -11.02 -20.12 -13.05
CA PRO A 169 -9.86 -20.97 -13.34
C PRO A 169 -9.60 -21.19 -14.83
N ALA A 170 -10.64 -21.11 -15.68
CA ALA A 170 -10.50 -21.22 -17.13
C ALA A 170 -10.05 -19.91 -17.81
N TYR A 171 -10.16 -18.77 -17.13
CA TYR A 171 -9.77 -17.46 -17.64
C TYR A 171 -9.48 -16.50 -16.47
N SER A 172 -8.27 -16.60 -15.91
CA SER A 172 -7.87 -15.87 -14.71
C SER A 172 -7.10 -14.57 -14.99
N SER A 173 -6.98 -14.19 -16.26
CA SER A 173 -6.27 -12.97 -16.67
C SER A 173 -7.19 -11.76 -16.52
N LEU A 174 -6.90 -10.91 -15.55
CA LEU A 174 -7.59 -9.63 -15.37
C LEU A 174 -6.84 -8.54 -16.13
N ASN A 175 -7.57 -7.58 -16.70
CA ASN A 175 -6.95 -6.34 -17.17
C ASN A 175 -6.32 -5.58 -15.98
N LEU A 176 -5.20 -4.89 -16.23
CA LEU A 176 -4.47 -4.14 -15.21
C LEU A 176 -5.34 -3.16 -14.43
N ALA A 177 -6.15 -2.34 -15.11
CA ALA A 177 -7.03 -1.38 -14.45
C ALA A 177 -8.15 -2.07 -13.65
N GLN A 178 -8.64 -3.22 -14.10
CA GLN A 178 -9.62 -4.03 -13.34
C GLN A 178 -9.01 -4.58 -12.06
N ALA A 179 -7.78 -5.10 -12.13
CA ALA A 179 -7.02 -5.54 -10.98
C ALA A 179 -6.77 -4.41 -9.96
N VAL A 180 -6.35 -3.24 -10.45
CA VAL A 180 -6.22 -2.02 -9.64
C VAL A 180 -7.54 -1.66 -8.97
N GLN A 181 -8.63 -1.68 -9.73
CA GLN A 181 -9.97 -1.36 -9.22
C GLN A 181 -10.42 -2.28 -8.08
N VAL A 182 -10.19 -3.59 -8.19
CA VAL A 182 -10.57 -4.56 -7.14
C VAL A 182 -9.82 -4.29 -5.84
N LEU A 183 -8.49 -4.12 -5.91
CA LEU A 183 -7.68 -3.88 -4.71
C LEU A 183 -7.93 -2.49 -4.11
N ALA A 184 -8.08 -1.46 -4.94
CA ALA A 184 -8.43 -0.12 -4.47
C ALA A 184 -9.81 -0.10 -3.79
N TYR A 185 -10.79 -0.86 -4.31
CA TYR A 185 -12.11 -1.00 -3.70
C TYR A 185 -12.07 -1.69 -2.33
N GLU A 186 -11.38 -2.83 -2.23
CA GLU A 186 -11.24 -3.54 -0.94
C GLU A 186 -10.53 -2.67 0.09
N LEU A 187 -9.48 -1.94 -0.32
CA LEU A 187 -8.76 -1.03 0.58
C LEU A 187 -9.61 0.17 1.03
N ARG A 188 -10.35 0.80 0.11
CA ARG A 188 -11.32 1.85 0.47
C ARG A 188 -12.33 1.34 1.48
N THR A 189 -12.88 0.15 1.24
CA THR A 189 -13.85 -0.48 2.16
C THR A 189 -13.24 -0.74 3.52
N ALA A 190 -11.99 -1.19 3.58
CA ALA A 190 -11.27 -1.38 4.84
C ALA A 190 -11.06 -0.06 5.62
N TYR A 191 -10.72 1.03 4.93
CA TYR A 191 -10.58 2.35 5.55
C TYR A 191 -11.91 2.95 6.01
N LEU A 192 -12.98 2.81 5.23
CA LEU A 192 -14.33 3.29 5.61
C LEU A 192 -14.95 2.45 6.73
N GLY A 193 -14.68 1.14 6.75
CA GLY A 193 -15.14 0.22 7.80
C GLY A 193 -14.63 0.57 9.20
N ALA A 194 -13.55 1.35 9.32
CA ALA A 194 -13.05 1.86 10.62
C ALA A 194 -13.92 3.01 11.18
N GLY A 195 -14.72 3.68 10.36
CA GLY A 195 -15.69 4.70 10.78
C GLY A 195 -17.16 4.26 10.67
N GLY A 196 -17.40 3.00 10.32
CA GLY A 196 -18.66 2.52 9.71
C GLY A 196 -19.45 1.49 10.50
N ALA A 197 -19.24 1.34 11.82
CA ALA A 197 -20.18 0.58 12.66
C ALA A 197 -21.54 1.29 12.88
N ALA A 198 -21.81 2.41 12.18
CA ALA A 198 -23.03 3.20 12.31
C ALA A 198 -23.75 3.48 10.96
N GLY A 199 -23.43 2.74 9.88
CA GLY A 199 -24.00 2.96 8.56
C GLY A 199 -24.72 1.74 8.00
N ALA A 200 -25.71 1.21 8.72
CA ALA A 200 -26.61 0.19 8.17
C ALA A 200 -27.28 0.74 6.91
N VAL A 201 -27.20 -0.04 5.83
CA VAL A 201 -27.79 0.23 4.53
C VAL A 201 -29.31 0.36 4.71
N ALA A 202 -29.85 1.56 4.51
CA ALA A 202 -31.28 1.80 4.51
C ALA A 202 -31.91 1.16 3.26
N GLY A 203 -32.78 0.18 3.46
CA GLY A 203 -33.66 -0.32 2.41
C GLY A 203 -34.34 -1.66 2.69
N GLY A 204 -35.53 -1.62 3.30
CA GLY A 204 -36.63 -2.53 2.90
C GLY A 204 -37.10 -3.61 3.89
N GLY A 205 -37.91 -3.21 4.88
CA GLY A 205 -39.22 -3.83 5.19
C GLY A 205 -39.30 -5.25 5.77
N GLY A 206 -39.65 -5.36 7.06
CA GLY A 206 -40.12 -6.61 7.65
C GLY A 206 -40.30 -6.58 9.17
N SER A 207 -41.38 -5.94 9.63
CA SER A 207 -41.82 -5.92 11.03
C SER A 207 -42.03 -7.33 11.62
N ARG A 208 -41.49 -7.58 12.82
CA ARG A 208 -42.30 -7.99 13.99
C ARG A 208 -41.56 -7.90 15.33
N ALA A 209 -42.35 -7.50 16.32
CA ALA A 209 -42.03 -7.09 17.68
C ALA A 209 -41.52 -8.21 18.61
N GLY A 210 -40.83 -7.78 19.67
CA GLY A 210 -40.57 -8.56 20.87
C GLY A 210 -39.74 -7.76 21.88
N ALA A 211 -40.42 -7.09 22.80
CA ALA A 211 -39.84 -6.29 23.87
C ALA A 211 -39.02 -7.13 24.87
N ASN A 212 -37.95 -6.56 25.46
CA ASN A 212 -37.94 -6.31 26.90
C ASN A 212 -36.83 -5.34 27.35
N VAL A 213 -37.18 -4.55 28.36
CA VAL A 213 -36.40 -3.54 29.07
C VAL A 213 -35.64 -4.22 30.22
N GLY A 214 -34.40 -3.81 30.51
CA GLY A 214 -33.66 -4.32 31.66
C GLY A 214 -32.27 -3.73 31.87
N ASN A 215 -32.25 -2.52 32.42
CA ASN A 215 -31.30 -1.89 33.35
C ASN A 215 -29.80 -2.28 33.40
N GLY A 216 -28.97 -1.23 33.45
CA GLY A 216 -27.51 -1.32 33.36
C GLY A 216 -26.77 -1.72 34.64
N VAL A 217 -25.48 -1.97 34.43
CA VAL A 217 -24.43 -1.95 35.44
C VAL A 217 -23.19 -1.35 34.76
N ASN A 218 -22.77 -0.20 35.25
CA ASN A 218 -21.43 0.34 35.04
C ASN A 218 -20.44 -0.56 35.78
N THR A 219 -19.46 -1.10 35.06
CA THR A 219 -18.20 -1.58 35.63
C THR A 219 -17.08 -1.23 34.68
N ASP A 220 -16.39 -0.14 35.02
CA ASP A 220 -14.94 -0.05 35.09
C ASP A 220 -14.18 -0.42 33.81
N SER A 221 -14.26 0.47 32.82
CA SER A 221 -13.38 0.51 31.65
C SER A 221 -12.08 1.27 31.96
N GLU A 222 -11.38 0.88 33.02
CA GLU A 222 -10.02 1.35 33.33
C GLU A 222 -9.10 0.13 33.43
N GLY A 223 -8.55 -0.31 32.29
CA GLY A 223 -7.61 -1.44 32.29
C GLY A 223 -7.05 -1.89 30.94
N LEU A 224 -7.54 -1.39 29.81
CA LEU A 224 -7.10 -1.86 28.48
C LEU A 224 -6.18 -0.88 27.72
N ALA A 225 -5.83 0.27 28.32
CA ALA A 225 -5.06 1.32 27.65
C ALA A 225 -3.53 1.26 27.89
N GLN A 226 -3.00 0.18 28.46
CA GLN A 226 -1.57 0.06 28.80
C GLN A 226 -0.79 -1.01 28.01
N GLY A 227 -1.37 -1.58 26.94
CA GLY A 227 -0.68 -2.57 26.08
C GLY A 227 -0.17 -2.05 24.73
N ALA A 228 -0.49 -0.81 24.33
CA ALA A 228 -0.28 -0.33 22.95
C ALA A 228 1.05 0.40 22.70
N ALA A 229 1.93 0.50 23.70
CA ALA A 229 3.12 1.36 23.66
C ALA A 229 4.47 0.61 23.58
N ALA A 230 4.49 -0.60 22.99
CA ALA A 230 5.71 -1.42 22.94
C ALA A 230 5.95 -2.15 21.59
N HIS A 231 5.34 -1.71 20.49
CA HIS A 231 5.72 -2.18 19.15
C HIS A 231 6.64 -1.14 18.51
N GLY A 232 7.87 -1.53 18.17
CA GLY A 232 8.85 -0.64 17.57
C GLY A 232 8.43 -0.20 16.17
N SER A 233 9.08 0.84 15.65
CA SER A 233 8.82 1.29 14.28
C SER A 233 9.22 0.20 13.29
N LEU A 234 8.29 -0.20 12.42
CA LEU A 234 8.58 -1.07 11.29
C LEU A 234 9.70 -0.47 10.43
N ALA A 235 10.54 -1.33 9.87
CA ALA A 235 11.60 -0.93 8.97
C ALA A 235 11.05 -0.67 7.55
N PRO A 236 11.44 0.42 6.90
CA PRO A 236 11.09 0.66 5.51
C PRO A 236 11.85 -0.29 4.57
N SER A 237 11.30 -0.50 3.38
CA SER A 237 11.79 -1.46 2.38
C SER A 237 13.27 -1.25 2.05
N ASP A 238 13.74 -0.01 1.94
CA ASP A 238 15.15 0.32 1.65
C ASP A 238 16.11 -0.09 2.76
N GLU A 239 15.72 0.03 4.03
CA GLU A 239 16.53 -0.46 5.17
C GLU A 239 16.60 -1.98 5.20
N ILE A 240 15.48 -2.66 4.91
CA ILE A 240 15.40 -4.13 4.82
C ILE A 240 16.27 -4.64 3.66
N GLU A 241 16.24 -3.97 2.51
CA GLU A 241 17.08 -4.33 1.36
C GLU A 241 18.56 -4.12 1.65
N GLY A 242 18.92 -3.02 2.33
CA GLY A 242 20.29 -2.81 2.83
C GLY A 242 20.75 -3.88 3.81
N MET A 243 19.85 -4.42 4.63
CA MET A 243 20.13 -5.57 5.49
C MET A 243 20.45 -6.83 4.70
N PHE A 244 19.64 -7.16 3.69
CA PHE A 244 19.91 -8.32 2.85
C PHE A 244 21.23 -8.20 2.09
N ALA A 245 21.56 -7.02 1.57
CA ALA A 245 22.83 -6.78 0.90
C ALA A 245 24.04 -6.98 1.84
N HIS A 246 23.96 -6.49 3.08
CA HIS A 246 25.00 -6.71 4.09
C HIS A 246 25.11 -8.19 4.47
N LEU A 247 23.98 -8.86 4.68
CA LEU A 247 23.95 -10.28 5.04
C LEU A 247 24.54 -11.15 3.92
N GLU A 248 24.16 -10.90 2.67
CA GLU A 248 24.73 -11.58 1.51
C GLU A 248 26.24 -11.40 1.44
N SER A 249 26.72 -10.15 1.57
CA SER A 249 28.15 -9.86 1.59
C SER A 249 28.89 -10.62 2.70
N ALA A 250 28.30 -10.71 3.89
CA ALA A 250 28.87 -11.46 5.01
C ALA A 250 28.88 -12.97 4.76
N LEU A 251 27.82 -13.54 4.17
CA LEU A 251 27.76 -14.97 3.85
C LEU A 251 28.75 -15.35 2.74
N VAL A 252 28.98 -14.47 1.78
CA VAL A 252 30.03 -14.63 0.75
C VAL A 252 31.42 -14.58 1.39
N ALA A 253 31.66 -13.61 2.27
CA ALA A 253 32.94 -13.50 2.97
C ALA A 253 33.26 -14.70 3.86
N LEU A 254 32.23 -15.35 4.43
CA LEU A 254 32.36 -16.60 5.19
C LEU A 254 32.52 -17.84 4.30
N GLU A 255 32.51 -17.70 2.97
CA GLU A 255 32.48 -18.81 2.01
C GLU A 255 31.26 -19.73 2.17
N PHE A 256 30.23 -19.30 2.92
CA PHE A 256 28.98 -20.03 3.08
C PHE A 256 28.08 -19.90 1.84
N LEU A 257 28.19 -18.77 1.14
CA LEU A 257 27.48 -18.50 -0.10
C LEU A 257 28.50 -18.32 -1.23
N ASP A 258 28.40 -19.16 -2.26
CA ASP A 258 29.14 -18.96 -3.51
C ASP A 258 28.38 -17.97 -4.42
N PRO A 259 28.95 -16.80 -4.76
CA PRO A 259 28.34 -15.83 -5.66
C PRO A 259 28.03 -16.37 -7.07
N HIS A 260 28.81 -17.36 -7.53
CA HIS A 260 28.63 -17.96 -8.85
C HIS A 260 27.57 -19.07 -8.83
N ASN A 261 27.21 -19.57 -7.65
CA ASN A 261 26.16 -20.56 -7.46
C ASN A 261 25.37 -20.32 -6.16
N PRO A 262 24.61 -19.21 -6.06
CA PRO A 262 23.94 -18.82 -4.83
C PRO A 262 22.74 -19.72 -4.46
N LYS A 263 22.38 -20.65 -5.36
CA LYS A 263 21.19 -21.51 -5.27
C LYS A 263 19.95 -20.64 -4.97
N LYS A 264 19.19 -20.99 -3.92
CA LYS A 264 17.98 -20.25 -3.47
C LYS A 264 18.13 -19.77 -2.02
N LEU A 265 19.35 -19.61 -1.52
CA LEU A 265 19.58 -19.29 -0.11
C LEU A 265 19.00 -17.92 0.24
N MET A 266 19.33 -16.88 -0.53
CA MET A 266 18.84 -15.53 -0.28
C MET A 266 17.32 -15.44 -0.37
N SER A 267 16.68 -16.08 -1.36
CA SER A 267 15.21 -16.13 -1.45
C SER A 267 14.57 -16.84 -0.25
N ARG A 268 15.22 -17.88 0.30
CA ARG A 268 14.77 -18.56 1.53
C ARG A 268 14.93 -17.69 2.78
N LEU A 269 16.03 -16.94 2.89
CA LEU A 269 16.25 -15.98 3.97
C LEU A 269 15.24 -14.82 3.89
N ARG A 270 15.03 -14.25 2.70
CA ARG A 270 13.99 -13.23 2.46
C ARG A 270 12.62 -13.72 2.93
N ARG A 271 12.23 -14.93 2.55
CA ARG A 271 10.99 -15.55 3.02
C ARG A 271 10.95 -15.77 4.53
N LEU A 272 12.07 -16.13 5.16
CA LEU A 272 12.16 -16.33 6.60
C LEU A 272 11.82 -15.03 7.34
N PHE A 273 12.47 -13.92 6.94
CA PHE A 273 12.31 -12.60 7.56
C PHE A 273 11.00 -11.90 7.17
N ALA A 274 10.45 -12.15 5.98
CA ALA A 274 9.19 -11.54 5.55
C ALA A 274 7.98 -11.89 6.45
N ARG A 275 8.08 -12.97 7.25
CA ARG A 275 7.00 -13.41 8.15
C ARG A 275 6.92 -12.66 9.47
N SER A 276 8.00 -12.01 9.92
CA SER A 276 8.07 -11.42 11.25
C SER A 276 7.66 -9.94 11.31
N GLY A 277 7.56 -9.26 10.16
CA GLY A 277 7.28 -7.82 10.14
C GLY A 277 8.39 -7.02 10.83
N LEU A 278 9.58 -7.00 10.21
CA LEU A 278 10.80 -6.50 10.83
C LEU A 278 10.72 -5.04 11.31
N GLU A 279 11.16 -4.83 12.54
CA GLU A 279 11.37 -3.51 13.12
C GLU A 279 12.74 -2.93 12.75
N ARG A 280 12.88 -1.61 12.80
CA ARG A 280 14.16 -0.92 12.50
C ARG A 280 15.30 -1.40 13.41
N GLU A 281 15.01 -1.62 14.69
CA GLU A 281 16.01 -2.11 15.64
C GLU A 281 16.52 -3.51 15.26
N GLU A 282 15.64 -4.42 14.86
CA GLU A 282 15.99 -5.76 14.41
C GLU A 282 16.82 -5.73 13.13
N VAL A 283 16.43 -4.90 12.16
CA VAL A 283 17.21 -4.65 10.94
C VAL A 283 18.62 -4.16 11.28
N ASN A 284 18.74 -3.21 12.22
CA ASN A 284 20.03 -2.69 12.65
C ASN A 284 20.89 -3.74 13.37
N ILE A 285 20.29 -4.62 14.18
CA ILE A 285 20.98 -5.74 14.82
C ILE A 285 21.58 -6.66 13.77
N VAL A 286 20.78 -7.11 12.78
CA VAL A 286 21.25 -8.00 11.72
C VAL A 286 22.35 -7.34 10.89
N ARG A 287 22.19 -6.06 10.54
CA ARG A 287 23.24 -5.28 9.85
C ARG A 287 24.52 -5.17 10.68
N GLY A 288 24.39 -5.01 12.00
CA GLY A 288 25.50 -4.98 12.95
C GLY A 288 26.26 -6.30 13.00
N ILE A 289 25.55 -7.43 13.04
CA ILE A 289 26.13 -8.78 12.98
C ILE A 289 26.90 -8.98 11.67
N ALA A 290 26.25 -8.71 10.53
CA ALA A 290 26.88 -8.83 9.21
C ALA A 290 28.14 -7.96 9.08
N LYS A 291 28.10 -6.73 9.61
CA LYS A 291 29.26 -5.84 9.65
C LYS A 291 30.41 -6.42 10.49
N HIS A 292 30.13 -6.96 11.67
CA HIS A 292 31.17 -7.56 12.52
C HIS A 292 31.80 -8.80 11.89
N ILE A 293 31.01 -9.64 11.22
CA ILE A 293 31.52 -10.77 10.43
C ILE A 293 32.51 -10.26 9.37
N LEU A 294 32.11 -9.27 8.58
CA LEU A 294 32.96 -8.69 7.53
C LEU A 294 34.26 -8.07 8.07
N LEU A 295 34.21 -7.43 9.24
CA LEU A 295 35.40 -6.87 9.88
C LEU A 295 36.36 -7.97 10.37
N LYS A 296 35.83 -9.08 10.88
CA LYS A 296 36.65 -10.20 11.36
C LYS A 296 37.29 -10.98 10.23
N VAL A 297 36.57 -11.27 9.15
CA VAL A 297 37.14 -11.96 7.97
C VAL A 297 38.23 -11.14 7.29
N LYS A 298 38.13 -9.80 7.33
CA LYS A 298 39.14 -8.90 6.74
C LYS A 298 40.42 -8.75 7.58
N GLN A 299 40.41 -9.13 8.85
CA GLN A 299 41.64 -9.21 9.65
C GLN A 299 42.22 -10.61 9.42
N PRO A 300 43.35 -10.76 8.68
CA PRO A 300 44.08 -12.02 8.70
C PRO A 300 44.48 -12.31 10.15
N ASP A 301 44.60 -13.58 10.53
CA ASP A 301 45.14 -13.98 11.82
C ASP A 301 46.53 -13.35 12.05
N ASP A 302 46.60 -12.19 12.70
CA ASP A 302 47.82 -11.58 13.26
C ASP A 302 48.27 -12.34 14.53
N GLY A 303 48.18 -13.68 14.54
CA GLY A 303 48.28 -14.43 15.79
C GLY A 303 48.54 -15.93 15.72
N ALA A 304 48.98 -16.49 14.60
CA ALA A 304 49.57 -17.84 14.59
C ALA A 304 51.10 -17.74 14.47
N SER A 305 51.75 -17.42 15.60
CA SER A 305 53.18 -17.72 15.85
C SER A 305 53.29 -19.05 16.59
#